data_AF-S5ACC1-F1
#
_entry.id   AF-S5ACC1-F1
#
_cell.length_a   1.000
_cell.length_b   1.000
_cell.length_c   1.000
_cell.angle_alpha   90.00
_cell.angle_beta   90.00
_cell.angle_gamma   90.00
#
_symmetry.space_group_name_H-M   'P 1'
#
loop_
_entity.id
_entity.type
_entity.pdbx_description
1 polymer ?
#
loop_
_entity_poly.entity_id
_entity_poly.type
_entity_poly.pdbx_seq_one_letter_code
_entity_poly.pdbx_strand_id
1 'polypeptide(L)' 'MKTEDLQVFIKVAEVNSITLAAKKLDLSSSATSMAIKRIEEQLGVELMLRFAL' A
#
# COMPACT_ATOMS: atom_id res chain seq x y z
N MET A 1 4.54 -3.13 -13.76
CA MET A 1 4.69 -3.17 -12.29
C MET A 1 5.94 -2.41 -11.87
N LYS A 2 5.82 -1.44 -10.96
CA LYS A 2 6.95 -0.73 -10.35
C LYS A 2 7.38 -1.49 -9.09
N THR A 3 8.66 -1.77 -8.94
CA THR A 3 9.20 -2.50 -7.77
C THR A 3 8.97 -1.76 -6.46
N GLU A 4 8.91 -0.44 -6.50
CA GLU A 4 8.67 0.41 -5.34
C GLU A 4 7.25 0.22 -4.78
N ASP A 5 6.27 -0.04 -5.66
CA ASP A 5 4.89 -0.30 -5.23
C ASP A 5 4.82 -1.60 -4.42
N LEU A 6 5.61 -2.62 -4.79
CA LEU A 6 5.68 -3.88 -4.04
C LEU A 6 6.31 -3.69 -2.66
N GLN A 7 7.33 -2.84 -2.54
CA GLN A 7 7.91 -2.49 -1.23
C GLN A 7 6.89 -1.81 -0.33
N VAL A 8 6.08 -0.91 -0.91
CA VAL A 8 4.96 -0.29 -0.19
C VAL A 8 3.96 -1.35 0.28
N PHE A 9 3.51 -2.24 -0.61
CA PHE A 9 2.56 -3.30 -0.27
C PHE A 9 3.08 -4.20 0.86
N ILE A 10 4.31 -4.71 0.75
CA ILE A 10 4.94 -5.55 1.79
C ILE A 10 4.96 -4.80 3.12
N LYS A 11 5.40 -3.53 3.14
CA LYS A 11 5.49 -2.76 4.38
C LYS A 11 4.12 -2.53 5.01
N VAL A 12 3.09 -2.27 4.21
CA VAL A 12 1.71 -2.07 4.71
C VAL A 12 1.17 -3.38 5.30
N ALA A 13 1.41 -4.52 4.65
CA ALA A 13 1.04 -5.84 5.16
C ALA A 13 1.78 -6.19 6.48
N GLU A 14 3.07 -5.86 6.59
CA GLU A 14 3.86 -6.09 7.81
C GLU A 14 3.32 -5.32 9.03
N VAL A 15 2.91 -4.07 8.83
CA VAL A 15 2.51 -3.18 9.94
C VAL A 15 1.01 -3.02 10.10
N ASN A 16 0.21 -3.64 9.21
CA ASN A 16 -1.25 -3.56 9.17
C ASN A 16 -1.80 -2.13 9.26
N SER A 17 -1.10 -1.15 8.66
CA SER A 17 -1.49 0.26 8.71
C SER A 17 -0.83 1.06 7.59
N ILE A 18 -1.66 1.67 6.73
CA ILE A 18 -1.20 2.54 5.63
C ILE A 18 -0.44 3.75 6.21
N THR A 19 -0.98 4.39 7.24
CA THR A 19 -0.36 5.58 7.86
C THR A 19 0.99 5.25 8.48
N LEU A 20 1.11 4.12 9.18
CA LEU A 20 2.39 3.72 9.78
C LEU A 20 3.42 3.31 8.71
N ALA A 21 3.00 2.60 7.67
CA ALA A 21 3.88 2.24 6.55
C ALA A 21 4.37 3.48 5.79
N ALA A 22 3.47 4.44 5.52
CA ALA A 22 3.80 5.71 4.90
C ALA A 22 4.90 6.45 5.68
N LYS A 23 4.73 6.57 7.01
CA LYS A 23 5.74 7.16 7.89
C LYS A 23 7.08 6.41 7.86
N LYS A 24 7.07 5.08 7.82
CA LYS A 24 8.29 4.25 7.78
C LYS A 24 9.03 4.31 6.44
N LEU A 25 8.33 4.61 5.35
CA LEU A 25 8.90 4.71 4.00
C LEU A 25 9.16 6.15 3.56
N ASP A 26 8.95 7.13 4.46
CA ASP A 26 9.01 8.56 4.15
C ASP A 26 8.10 8.96 2.97
N LEU A 27 6.90 8.39 2.95
CA LEU A 27 5.86 8.66 1.96
C LEU A 27 4.64 9.32 2.61
N SER A 28 3.82 9.98 1.80
CA SER A 28 2.49 10.37 2.24
C SER A 28 1.53 9.17 2.27
N SER A 29 0.49 9.23 3.10
CA SER A 29 -0.57 8.22 3.12
C SER A 29 -1.29 8.10 1.77
N SER A 30 -1.41 9.20 1.02
CA SER A 30 -1.98 9.20 -0.33
C SER A 30 -1.09 8.49 -1.35
N ALA A 31 0.22 8.75 -1.34
CA ALA A 31 1.18 8.07 -2.20
C ALA A 31 1.21 6.56 -1.91
N THR A 32 1.20 6.19 -0.63
CA THR A 32 1.15 4.81 -0.16
C THR A 32 -0.13 4.11 -0.64
N SER A 33 -1.28 4.77 -0.51
CA SER A 33 -2.57 4.26 -0.98
C SER A 33 -2.62 4.08 -2.50
N MET A 34 -2.03 5.01 -3.26
CA MET A 34 -1.96 4.91 -4.72
C MET A 34 -1.04 3.78 -5.18
N ALA A 35 0.06 3.53 -4.47
CA ALA A 35 0.95 2.41 -4.78
C ALA A 35 0.23 1.06 -4.66
N ILE A 36 -0.53 0.85 -3.58
CA ILE A 36 -1.38 -0.34 -3.43
C ILE A 36 -2.41 -0.43 -4.56
N LYS A 37 -3.14 0.66 -4.82
CA LYS A 37 -4.17 0.70 -5.87
C LYS A 37 -3.61 0.31 -7.24
N ARG A 38 -2.41 0.79 -7.59
CA ARG A 38 -1.75 0.43 -8.87
C ARG A 38 -1.44 -1.05 -8.98
N ILE A 39 -1.07 -1.72 -7.89
CA ILE A 39 -0.84 -3.17 -7.89
C ILE A 39 -2.18 -3.89 -8.09
N GLU A 40 -3.19 -3.52 -7.32
CA GLU A 40 -4.53 -4.11 -7.40
C GLU A 40 -5.13 -3.98 -8.81
N GLU A 41 -5.00 -2.80 -9.43
CA GLU A 41 -5.42 -2.54 -10.81
C GLU A 41 -4.66 -3.38 -11.85
N GLN A 42 -3.34 -3.57 -11.67
CA GLN A 42 -2.53 -4.39 -12.58
C GLN A 42 -2.84 -5.88 -12.48
N LEU A 43 -3.20 -6.35 -11.29
CA LEU A 43 -3.55 -7.76 -11.04
C LEU A 43 -5.03 -8.05 -11.30
N GLY A 44 -5.89 -7.03 -11.29
CA GLY A 44 -7.34 -7.17 -11.40
C GLY A 44 -7.98 -7.78 -10.14
N VAL A 45 -7.33 -7.64 -8.98
CA VAL A 45 -7.78 -8.21 -7.69
C VAL A 45 -7.49 -7.23 -6.56
N GLU A 46 -8.38 -7.18 -5.55
CA GLU A 46 -8.10 -6.47 -4.30
C GLU A 46 -7.17 -7.31 -3.41
N LEU A 47 -6.05 -6.71 -2.98
CA LEU A 47 -5.07 -7.37 -2.12
C LEU A 47 -5.25 -6.99 -0.65
N MET A 48 -5.88 -5.84 -0.37
CA MET A 48 -6.05 -5.35 1.01
C MET A 48 -7.50 -4.92 1.28
N LEU A 49 -8.10 -5.51 2.31
CA LEU A 49 -9.38 -5.04 2.86
C LEU A 49 -9.14 -3.80 3.72
N ARG A 50 -9.86 -2.71 3.43
CA ARG A 50 -9.82 -1.47 4.19
C ARG A 50 -11.04 -1.41 5.11
N PHE A 51 -10.85 -1.64 6.40
CA PHE A 51 -11.92 -1.49 7.38
C PHE A 51 -11.92 -0.04 7.89
N ALA A 52 -12.98 0.70 7.58
CA ALA A 52 -13.32 1.92 8.32
C ALA A 52 -14.15 1.49 9.55
N LEU A 53 -13.57 1.59 10.75
CA LEU A 53 -14.31 1.51 12.00
C LEU A 53 -14.82 2.90 12.38
#